data_AF-A0A5C3P2M1-F1
#
_entry.id   AF-A0A5C3P2M1-F1
#
_cell.length_a   1.000
_cell.length_b   1.000
_cell.length_c   1.000
_cell.angle_alpha   90.00
_cell.angle_beta   90.00
_cell.angle_gamma   90.00
#
_symmetry.space_group_name_H-M   'P 1'
#
loop_
_entity.id
_entity.type
_entity.pdbx_description
1 polymer ?
#
loop_
_entity_poly.entity_id
_entity_poly.type
_entity_poly.pdbx_seq_one_letter_code
_entity_poly.pdbx_strand_id
1 'polypeptide(L)'
;MYMRVALSIHKDNIPLVVRTYEALSRQQFTFATPVLANAGTLRAHFTSCFLYTPDLSNPEGMMKSAHDLDLMWLADGGIGLSLAEVPCRRPRPHFQPGVLPLMRLYDAHAEYTSLWRQTRSAAATVYLPIWHGDVRTFATSRTNRAARHEQVKNLYAAVWVPDVFMERSDADEEWNLFDPKDVPALQWTYGETFTAQYLDYERSVAPVATVQAREIWKMICRAQQESGVPFILFQDAINAKNNESHLGIVKTSNLCTEIVQFSSREQTAVCTLASIAVPRFAHPTEEFDFEGLHETTKLAVQGLNQLIDMDNYPTPEARMSAQKTRALGVGVQGLADAFMISRIPFGSSLARDLNTAIFETVYHGAYEASTELAQLDGPYPLFEGSPASGGTLQHDMWPEEVESGRYDFGRLRTSIKTYGLRNSMLTAQMPTASTSRLLGNFDGTEPYTSNVLVRRVISGDYTEVCPWLVRDLESHGIWTEDVRVSILKSHGSVQDIASVPEDLKELYRTAWEIEPTRIVDLAADRGPFIDQTQSMSLNMVRPSPDDLMCLQLHAWRRGLKTGVYYLRTKAPASMLSYGVAGMKVPKKHSEGRGKASTSQGSRSAVEPHCEGGCAA
;
A
#
# COMPACT_ATOMS: atom_id res chain seq x y z
N MET A 1 18.01 1.80 21.43
CA MET A 1 17.62 1.13 20.16
C MET A 1 18.27 1.80 18.95
N TYR A 2 17.99 3.08 18.65
CA TYR A 2 18.55 3.76 17.45
C TYR A 2 20.08 3.71 17.33
N MET A 3 20.83 3.89 18.42
CA MET A 3 22.29 3.79 18.39
C MET A 3 22.79 2.39 17.97
N ARG A 4 22.11 1.31 18.40
CA ARG A 4 22.43 -0.07 17.98
C ARG A 4 22.26 -0.21 16.46
N VAL A 5 21.17 0.33 15.92
CA VAL A 5 20.89 0.30 14.47
C VAL A 5 21.97 1.06 13.71
N ALA A 6 22.26 2.31 14.10
CA ALA A 6 23.27 3.14 13.45
C ALA A 6 24.68 2.52 13.49
N LEU A 7 25.11 2.02 14.66
CA LEU A 7 26.39 1.31 14.82
C LEU A 7 26.45 0.04 13.97
N SER A 8 25.37 -0.73 13.92
CA SER A 8 25.34 -1.95 13.12
C SER A 8 25.53 -1.65 11.63
N ILE A 9 24.86 -0.63 11.12
CA ILE A 9 24.86 -0.27 9.69
C ILE A 9 26.20 0.36 9.29
N HIS A 10 26.72 1.29 10.08
CA HIS A 10 27.88 2.11 9.67
C HIS A 10 29.20 1.67 10.31
N LYS A 11 29.17 0.72 11.26
CA LYS A 11 30.34 0.12 11.91
C LYS A 11 31.31 1.20 12.42
N ASP A 12 32.54 1.22 11.89
CA ASP A 12 33.61 2.11 12.31
C ASP A 12 33.49 3.53 11.71
N ASN A 13 32.53 3.79 10.81
CA ASN A 13 32.26 5.13 10.30
C ASN A 13 31.46 5.94 11.33
N ILE A 14 32.12 6.32 12.42
CA ILE A 14 31.53 7.05 13.56
C ILE A 14 30.82 8.34 13.13
N PRO A 15 31.34 9.17 12.20
CA PRO A 15 30.59 10.35 11.71
C PRO A 15 29.21 9.98 11.15
N LEU A 16 29.12 8.91 10.35
CA LEU A 16 27.86 8.47 9.77
C LEU A 16 26.96 7.77 10.81
N VAL A 17 27.54 7.05 11.79
CA VAL A 17 26.80 6.54 12.96
C VAL A 17 26.09 7.68 13.69
N VAL A 18 26.80 8.76 13.99
CA VAL A 18 26.24 9.91 14.72
C VAL A 18 25.15 10.58 13.90
N ARG A 19 25.39 10.88 12.61
CA ARG A 19 24.38 11.47 11.72
C ARG A 19 23.11 10.62 11.65
N THR A 20 23.24 9.31 11.42
CA THR A 20 22.10 8.38 11.36
C THR A 20 21.38 8.29 12.70
N TYR A 21 22.10 8.23 13.82
CA TYR A 21 21.50 8.23 15.15
C TYR A 21 20.71 9.51 15.43
N GLU A 22 21.27 10.68 15.11
CA GLU A 22 20.61 11.97 15.31
C GLU A 22 19.33 12.06 14.47
N ALA A 23 19.38 11.69 13.20
CA ALA A 23 18.22 11.71 12.33
C ALA A 23 17.12 10.73 12.77
N LEU A 24 17.48 9.51 13.18
CA LEU A 24 16.54 8.53 13.74
C LEU A 24 15.92 9.01 15.07
N SER A 25 16.74 9.58 15.97
CA SER A 25 16.28 10.04 17.29
C SER A 25 15.43 11.30 17.22
N ARG A 26 15.68 12.19 16.25
CA ARG A 26 14.81 13.33 15.89
C ARG A 26 13.61 12.93 15.03
N GLN A 27 13.47 11.63 14.75
CA GLN A 27 12.35 11.05 14.02
C GLN A 27 12.20 11.61 12.60
N GLN A 28 13.31 12.03 11.97
CA GLN A 28 13.31 12.54 10.58
C GLN A 28 13.03 11.42 9.58
N PHE A 29 13.48 10.21 9.88
CA PHE A 29 13.12 8.99 9.15
C PHE A 29 13.19 7.78 10.07
N THR A 30 12.79 6.62 9.55
CA THR A 30 13.01 5.34 10.21
C THR A 30 13.19 4.22 9.20
N PHE A 31 14.01 3.23 9.55
CA PHE A 31 14.07 1.97 8.82
C PHE A 31 12.85 1.10 9.12
N ALA A 32 12.55 0.15 8.23
CA ALA A 32 11.47 -0.80 8.43
C ALA A 32 11.66 -1.66 9.70
N THR A 33 10.54 -2.21 10.19
CA THR A 33 10.51 -3.02 11.42
C THR A 33 11.57 -4.13 11.47
N PRO A 34 11.84 -4.91 10.40
CA PRO A 34 12.88 -5.94 10.43
C PRO A 34 14.25 -5.35 10.79
N VAL A 35 14.63 -4.22 10.20
CA VAL A 35 15.91 -3.53 10.50
C VAL A 35 15.97 -3.10 11.97
N LEU A 36 14.92 -2.45 12.48
CA LEU A 36 14.88 -1.97 13.87
C LEU A 36 14.99 -3.13 14.88
N ALA A 37 14.30 -4.23 14.60
CA ALA A 37 14.32 -5.43 15.42
C ALA A 37 15.67 -6.15 15.39
N ASN A 38 16.28 -6.26 14.21
CA ASN A 38 17.33 -7.24 13.95
C ASN A 38 18.74 -6.66 13.81
N ALA A 39 18.91 -5.36 13.52
CA ALA A 39 20.24 -4.77 13.31
C ALA A 39 21.11 -4.91 14.58
N GLY A 40 22.33 -5.40 14.46
CA GLY A 40 23.21 -5.66 15.60
C GLY A 40 22.79 -6.86 16.46
N THR A 41 21.97 -7.77 15.93
CA THR A 41 21.64 -9.06 16.54
C THR A 41 22.18 -10.23 15.71
N LEU A 42 22.12 -11.46 16.24
CA LEU A 42 22.52 -12.66 15.50
C LEU A 42 21.54 -13.03 14.36
N ARG A 43 20.29 -12.54 14.42
CA ARG A 43 19.27 -12.79 13.41
C ARG A 43 19.23 -11.63 12.43
N ALA A 44 20.29 -11.46 11.64
CA ALA A 44 20.47 -10.34 10.73
C ALA A 44 19.57 -10.41 9.48
N HIS A 45 18.25 -10.50 9.64
CA HIS A 45 17.26 -10.41 8.56
C HIS A 45 16.72 -8.98 8.44
N PHE A 46 17.01 -8.32 7.31
CA PHE A 46 16.67 -6.90 7.09
C PHE A 46 15.64 -6.71 5.97
N THR A 47 15.57 -7.64 5.03
CA THR A 47 14.59 -7.67 3.96
C THR A 47 13.17 -7.65 4.53
N SER A 48 12.35 -6.73 4.03
CA SER A 48 10.94 -6.58 4.43
C SER A 48 9.99 -7.43 3.59
N CYS A 49 10.29 -7.58 2.30
CA CYS A 49 9.47 -8.35 1.36
C CYS A 49 10.31 -9.10 0.31
N PHE A 50 9.73 -10.18 -0.22
CA PHE A 50 10.27 -10.99 -1.31
C PHE A 50 9.29 -11.05 -2.49
N LEU A 51 9.80 -11.07 -3.73
CA LEU A 51 9.02 -11.33 -4.94
C LEU A 51 9.51 -12.65 -5.55
N TYR A 52 8.62 -13.63 -5.59
CA TYR A 52 8.97 -15.01 -5.84
C TYR A 52 8.22 -15.57 -7.05
N THR A 53 8.99 -16.10 -8.00
CA THR A 53 8.50 -16.83 -9.17
C THR A 53 9.02 -18.26 -9.10
N PRO A 54 8.25 -19.20 -8.51
CA PRO A 54 8.68 -20.59 -8.38
C PRO A 54 8.71 -21.32 -9.72
N ASP A 55 9.52 -22.38 -9.80
CA ASP A 55 9.35 -23.39 -10.83
C ASP A 55 8.18 -24.32 -10.47
N LEU A 56 7.09 -24.22 -11.24
CA LEU A 56 5.88 -25.02 -11.05
C LEU A 56 5.69 -26.07 -12.16
N SER A 57 6.74 -26.37 -12.92
CA SER A 57 6.70 -27.32 -14.04
C SER A 57 6.48 -28.77 -13.59
N ASN A 58 6.80 -29.10 -12.33
CA ASN A 58 6.74 -30.46 -11.81
C ASN A 58 6.44 -30.47 -10.28
N PRO A 59 6.03 -31.63 -9.71
CA PRO A 59 5.69 -31.73 -8.28
C PRO A 59 6.84 -31.40 -7.32
N GLU A 60 8.09 -31.66 -7.70
CA GLU A 60 9.26 -31.34 -6.86
C GLU A 60 9.42 -29.82 -6.74
N GLY A 61 9.30 -29.09 -7.84
CA GLY A 61 9.29 -27.62 -7.86
C GLY A 61 8.14 -27.03 -7.02
N MET A 62 6.95 -27.63 -7.09
CA MET A 62 5.82 -27.24 -6.23
C MET A 62 6.12 -27.45 -4.74
N MET A 63 6.76 -28.56 -4.36
CA MET A 63 7.17 -28.78 -2.97
C MET A 63 8.31 -27.87 -2.53
N LYS A 64 9.32 -27.64 -3.39
CA LYS A 64 10.38 -26.66 -3.13
C LYS A 64 9.80 -25.28 -2.89
N SER A 65 8.80 -24.88 -3.67
CA SER A 65 8.15 -23.57 -3.47
C SER A 65 7.49 -23.42 -2.10
N ALA A 66 6.88 -24.49 -1.56
CA ALA A 66 6.31 -24.45 -0.22
C ALA A 66 7.40 -24.32 0.86
N HIS A 67 8.56 -24.95 0.65
CA HIS A 67 9.73 -24.82 1.50
C HIS A 67 10.35 -23.40 1.43
N ASP A 68 10.55 -22.86 0.23
CA ASP A 68 11.09 -21.52 0.01
C ASP A 68 10.20 -20.44 0.67
N LEU A 69 8.87 -20.57 0.54
CA LEU A 69 7.91 -19.68 1.21
C LEU A 69 8.09 -19.68 2.74
N ASP A 70 8.31 -20.86 3.34
CA ASP A 70 8.52 -20.97 4.79
C ASP A 70 9.82 -20.32 5.23
N LEU A 71 10.92 -20.54 4.50
CA LEU A 71 12.20 -19.87 4.77
C LEU A 71 12.05 -18.34 4.73
N MET A 72 11.33 -17.81 3.74
CA MET A 72 11.07 -16.38 3.60
C MET A 72 10.17 -15.83 4.72
N TRP A 73 9.14 -16.57 5.12
CA TRP A 73 8.30 -16.19 6.26
C TRP A 73 9.06 -16.24 7.58
N LEU A 74 9.88 -17.27 7.82
CA LEU A 74 10.72 -17.39 9.01
C LEU A 74 11.76 -16.26 9.11
N ALA A 75 12.17 -15.69 7.98
CA ALA A 75 12.98 -14.47 7.88
C ALA A 75 12.17 -13.16 8.02
N ASP A 76 10.95 -13.23 8.55
CA ASP A 76 10.03 -12.11 8.77
C ASP A 76 9.53 -11.37 7.50
N GLY A 77 9.74 -11.93 6.31
CA GLY A 77 9.36 -11.29 5.04
C GLY A 77 7.89 -11.46 4.65
N GLY A 78 7.30 -10.41 4.07
CA GLY A 78 6.07 -10.53 3.28
C GLY A 78 6.38 -11.03 1.87
N ILE A 79 5.49 -11.81 1.26
CA ILE A 79 5.79 -12.43 -0.04
C ILE A 79 4.81 -11.98 -1.12
N GLY A 80 5.32 -11.64 -2.29
CA GLY A 80 4.58 -11.62 -3.53
C GLY A 80 4.90 -12.86 -4.34
N LEU A 81 3.88 -13.60 -4.78
CA LEU A 81 4.02 -14.90 -5.42
C LEU A 81 3.32 -14.88 -6.79
N SER A 82 4.06 -15.14 -7.87
CA SER A 82 3.44 -15.35 -9.18
C SER A 82 3.01 -16.80 -9.33
N LEU A 83 1.73 -17.03 -9.60
CA LEU A 83 1.19 -18.35 -10.02
C LEU A 83 0.72 -18.34 -11.47
N ALA A 84 1.17 -17.36 -12.26
CA ALA A 84 0.76 -17.18 -13.64
C ALA A 84 1.03 -18.41 -14.52
N GLU A 85 2.08 -19.18 -14.25
CA GLU A 85 2.48 -20.35 -15.03
C GLU A 85 1.70 -21.64 -14.65
N VAL A 86 0.84 -21.60 -13.63
CA VAL A 86 0.05 -22.78 -13.23
C VAL A 86 -1.02 -23.08 -14.26
N PRO A 87 -1.06 -24.27 -14.87
CA PRO A 87 -2.09 -24.60 -15.85
C PRO A 87 -3.50 -24.63 -15.24
N CYS A 88 -4.49 -24.22 -16.02
CA CYS A 88 -5.88 -24.05 -15.58
C CYS A 88 -6.53 -25.35 -15.13
N ARG A 89 -7.56 -25.25 -14.29
CA ARG A 89 -8.33 -26.42 -13.85
C ARG A 89 -8.96 -27.16 -15.04
N ARG A 90 -8.68 -28.46 -15.18
CA ARG A 90 -9.27 -29.34 -16.21
C ARG A 90 -9.85 -30.61 -15.60
N PRO A 91 -11.06 -31.04 -15.98
CA PRO A 91 -11.63 -32.32 -15.56
C PRO A 91 -10.94 -33.51 -16.25
N ARG A 92 -11.31 -34.74 -15.86
CA ARG A 92 -10.83 -35.97 -16.53
C ARG A 92 -11.28 -36.00 -18.01
N PRO A 93 -10.52 -36.63 -18.92
CA PRO A 93 -9.36 -37.50 -18.68
C PRO A 93 -8.02 -36.78 -18.45
N HIS A 94 -7.88 -35.52 -18.87
CA HIS A 94 -6.66 -34.72 -18.70
C HIS A 94 -6.74 -33.85 -17.43
N PHE A 95 -6.80 -34.52 -16.28
CA PHE A 95 -7.01 -33.85 -15.00
C PHE A 95 -5.89 -32.86 -14.66
N GLN A 96 -6.29 -31.63 -14.33
CA GLN A 96 -5.40 -30.59 -13.80
C GLN A 96 -6.10 -29.86 -12.64
N PRO A 97 -5.47 -29.72 -11.45
CA PRO A 97 -6.12 -29.11 -10.28
C PRO A 97 -6.41 -27.61 -10.44
N GLY A 98 -5.57 -26.87 -11.18
CA GLY A 98 -5.64 -25.42 -11.30
C GLY A 98 -4.90 -24.68 -10.18
N VAL A 99 -5.04 -23.35 -10.17
CA VAL A 99 -4.35 -22.43 -9.24
C VAL A 99 -4.81 -22.62 -7.80
N LEU A 100 -6.12 -22.74 -7.60
CA LEU A 100 -6.72 -22.60 -6.27
C LEU A 100 -6.34 -23.72 -5.28
N PRO A 101 -6.28 -25.01 -5.66
CA PRO A 101 -5.79 -26.06 -4.75
C PRO A 101 -4.34 -25.84 -4.29
N LEU A 102 -3.47 -25.34 -5.17
CA LEU A 102 -2.09 -25.02 -4.83
C LEU A 102 -2.02 -23.80 -3.89
N MET A 103 -2.81 -22.76 -4.17
CA MET A 103 -2.95 -21.61 -3.28
C MET A 103 -3.43 -22.02 -1.87
N ARG A 104 -4.33 -22.99 -1.76
CA ARG A 104 -4.78 -23.53 -0.46
C ARG A 104 -3.72 -24.32 0.29
N LEU A 105 -2.82 -25.01 -0.41
CA LEU A 105 -1.66 -25.64 0.22
C LEU A 105 -0.79 -24.59 0.90
N TYR A 106 -0.47 -23.52 0.18
CA TYR A 106 0.31 -22.41 0.72
C TYR A 106 -0.43 -21.66 1.83
N ASP A 107 -1.75 -21.51 1.74
CA ASP A 107 -2.58 -20.88 2.77
C ASP A 107 -2.55 -21.61 4.11
N ALA A 108 -2.63 -22.94 4.07
CA ALA A 108 -2.50 -23.79 5.25
C ALA A 108 -1.08 -23.71 5.84
N HIS A 109 -0.06 -23.60 5.00
CA HIS A 109 1.31 -23.43 5.45
C HIS A 109 1.50 -22.08 6.14
N ALA A 110 0.97 -21.00 5.56
CA ALA A 110 0.97 -19.67 6.16
C ALA A 110 0.27 -19.65 7.53
N GLU A 111 -0.86 -20.37 7.68
CA GLU A 111 -1.53 -20.52 8.97
C GLU A 111 -0.62 -21.16 10.02
N TYR A 112 -0.01 -22.29 9.66
CA TYR A 112 0.89 -23.03 10.55
C TYR A 112 2.10 -22.17 10.98
N THR A 113 2.78 -21.56 10.01
CA THR A 113 3.96 -20.72 10.27
C THR A 113 3.60 -19.49 11.10
N SER A 114 2.41 -18.90 10.90
CA SER A 114 1.92 -17.79 11.73
C SER A 114 1.76 -18.18 13.21
N LEU A 115 1.16 -19.35 13.46
CA LEU A 115 0.93 -19.86 14.81
C LEU A 115 2.25 -20.22 15.51
N TRP A 116 3.22 -20.74 14.75
CA TRP A 116 4.55 -21.07 15.29
C TRP A 116 5.35 -19.82 15.66
N ARG A 117 5.35 -18.79 14.79
CA ARG A 117 6.19 -17.58 14.99
C ARG A 117 5.70 -16.68 16.11
N GLN A 118 4.39 -16.60 16.35
CA GLN A 118 3.72 -15.75 17.36
C GLN A 118 3.97 -14.22 17.27
N THR A 119 4.96 -13.76 16.49
CA THR A 119 5.35 -12.35 16.40
C THR A 119 4.68 -11.62 15.23
N ARG A 120 4.52 -12.28 14.08
CA ARG A 120 3.94 -11.71 12.86
C ARG A 120 3.25 -12.80 12.04
N SER A 121 2.07 -12.49 11.52
CA SER A 121 1.36 -13.38 10.59
C SER A 121 2.16 -13.57 9.30
N ALA A 122 2.37 -14.83 8.91
CA ALA A 122 2.84 -15.19 7.59
C ALA A 122 1.74 -14.89 6.57
N ALA A 123 2.10 -14.16 5.52
CA ALA A 123 1.18 -13.74 4.48
C ALA A 123 1.91 -13.71 3.13
N ALA A 124 1.18 -14.00 2.07
CA ALA A 124 1.62 -13.74 0.71
C ALA A 124 0.47 -13.17 -0.12
N THR A 125 0.82 -12.34 -1.10
CA THR A 125 -0.09 -11.91 -2.16
C THR A 125 0.22 -12.74 -3.39
N VAL A 126 -0.77 -13.46 -3.89
CA VAL A 126 -0.68 -14.23 -5.12
C VAL A 126 -1.08 -13.34 -6.28
N TYR A 127 -0.29 -13.34 -7.35
CA TYR A 127 -0.51 -12.56 -8.57
C TYR A 127 -0.93 -13.49 -9.72
N LEU A 128 -2.03 -13.14 -10.37
CA LEU A 128 -2.55 -13.88 -11.52
C LEU A 128 -2.99 -12.94 -12.65
N PRO A 129 -2.60 -13.19 -13.91
CA PRO A 129 -3.05 -12.39 -15.04
C PRO A 129 -4.56 -12.50 -15.30
N ILE A 130 -5.18 -11.42 -15.76
CA ILE A 130 -6.64 -11.38 -15.98
C ILE A 130 -7.14 -12.25 -17.15
N TRP A 131 -6.25 -12.67 -18.05
CA TRP A 131 -6.55 -13.62 -19.13
C TRP A 131 -6.51 -15.08 -18.67
N HIS A 132 -6.10 -15.37 -17.43
CA HIS A 132 -5.95 -16.74 -16.96
C HIS A 132 -7.31 -17.43 -16.76
N GLY A 133 -7.49 -18.68 -17.22
CA GLY A 133 -8.74 -19.44 -17.10
C GLY A 133 -9.32 -19.59 -15.69
N ASP A 134 -8.47 -19.66 -14.68
CA ASP A 134 -8.87 -19.74 -13.26
C ASP A 134 -9.10 -18.36 -12.59
N VAL A 135 -9.01 -17.22 -13.31
CA VAL A 135 -9.05 -15.88 -12.69
C VAL A 135 -10.32 -15.61 -11.88
N ARG A 136 -11.47 -16.14 -12.31
CA ARG A 136 -12.76 -15.88 -11.65
C ARG A 136 -12.81 -16.46 -10.24
N THR A 137 -12.52 -17.76 -10.11
CA THR A 137 -12.51 -18.44 -8.80
C THR A 137 -11.39 -17.92 -7.91
N PHE A 138 -10.23 -17.60 -8.50
CA PHE A 138 -9.12 -16.96 -7.83
C PHE A 138 -9.51 -15.61 -7.21
N ALA A 139 -10.10 -14.70 -7.99
CA ALA A 139 -10.48 -13.35 -7.54
C ALA A 139 -11.55 -13.39 -6.44
N THR A 140 -12.44 -14.39 -6.45
CA THR A 140 -13.51 -14.53 -5.44
C THR A 140 -13.11 -15.36 -4.22
N SER A 141 -11.89 -15.91 -4.17
CA SER A 141 -11.45 -16.87 -3.14
C SER A 141 -11.54 -16.38 -1.69
N ARG A 142 -11.61 -15.07 -1.46
CA ARG A 142 -11.74 -14.47 -0.11
C ARG A 142 -13.14 -13.96 0.21
N THR A 143 -14.08 -14.09 -0.71
CA THR A 143 -15.48 -13.71 -0.48
C THR A 143 -16.15 -14.71 0.47
N ASN A 144 -17.17 -14.29 1.21
CA ASN A 144 -17.99 -15.18 2.05
C ASN A 144 -18.87 -16.11 1.19
N ARG A 145 -19.06 -15.76 -0.09
CA ARG A 145 -19.81 -16.57 -1.06
C ARG A 145 -18.98 -17.70 -1.68
N ALA A 146 -17.66 -17.66 -1.56
CA ALA A 146 -16.79 -18.73 -2.04
C ALA A 146 -17.15 -20.06 -1.37
N ALA A 147 -17.12 -21.16 -2.13
CA ALA A 147 -17.32 -22.47 -1.52
C ALA A 147 -16.22 -22.75 -0.48
N ARG A 148 -16.53 -23.51 0.57
CA ARG A 148 -15.55 -23.79 1.65
C ARG A 148 -14.22 -24.38 1.15
N HIS A 149 -14.26 -25.16 0.07
CA HIS A 149 -13.07 -25.76 -0.54
C HIS A 149 -12.35 -24.83 -1.54
N GLU A 150 -12.88 -23.63 -1.77
CA GLU A 150 -12.34 -22.57 -2.62
C GLU A 150 -11.89 -21.36 -1.79
N GLN A 151 -12.24 -21.33 -0.51
CA GLN A 151 -11.93 -20.21 0.37
C GLN A 151 -10.46 -20.22 0.83
N VAL A 152 -9.83 -19.04 0.81
CA VAL A 152 -8.45 -18.78 1.25
C VAL A 152 -8.46 -17.67 2.31
N LYS A 153 -7.66 -17.76 3.37
CA LYS A 153 -7.76 -16.85 4.53
C LYS A 153 -6.51 -16.03 4.84
N ASN A 154 -5.32 -16.59 4.66
CA ASN A 154 -4.03 -15.99 5.00
C ASN A 154 -3.34 -15.40 3.76
N LEU A 155 -3.63 -15.92 2.57
CA LEU A 155 -3.11 -15.37 1.31
C LEU A 155 -4.08 -14.38 0.66
N TYR A 156 -3.53 -13.36 0.02
CA TYR A 156 -4.26 -12.32 -0.70
C TYR A 156 -4.23 -12.59 -2.21
N ALA A 157 -5.24 -12.10 -2.92
CA ALA A 157 -5.31 -12.18 -4.38
C ALA A 157 -4.98 -10.81 -4.98
N ALA A 158 -4.20 -10.80 -6.05
CA ALA A 158 -3.93 -9.64 -6.88
C ALA A 158 -4.07 -10.03 -8.35
N VAL A 159 -4.73 -9.15 -9.13
CA VAL A 159 -4.93 -9.35 -10.56
C VAL A 159 -4.00 -8.45 -11.33
N TRP A 160 -3.28 -9.05 -12.28
CA TRP A 160 -2.32 -8.39 -13.17
C TRP A 160 -3.01 -8.09 -14.50
N VAL A 161 -3.17 -6.81 -14.83
CA VAL A 161 -4.10 -6.34 -15.86
C VAL A 161 -3.34 -5.64 -17.00
N PRO A 162 -3.36 -6.16 -18.24
CA PRO A 162 -2.83 -5.48 -19.41
C PRO A 162 -3.80 -4.39 -19.91
N ASP A 163 -3.28 -3.41 -20.65
CA ASP A 163 -4.03 -2.26 -21.17
C ASP A 163 -5.17 -2.70 -22.09
N VAL A 164 -4.93 -3.70 -22.95
CA VAL A 164 -5.97 -4.25 -23.84
C VAL A 164 -7.20 -4.78 -23.08
N PHE A 165 -7.04 -5.28 -21.85
CA PHE A 165 -8.19 -5.68 -21.04
C PHE A 165 -9.01 -4.45 -20.60
N MET A 166 -8.32 -3.38 -20.18
CA MET A 166 -8.97 -2.15 -19.73
C MET A 166 -9.73 -1.48 -20.88
N GLU A 167 -9.12 -1.42 -22.06
CA GLU A 167 -9.75 -0.93 -23.30
C GLU A 167 -11.02 -1.73 -23.63
N ARG A 168 -10.94 -3.07 -23.60
CA ARG A 168 -12.09 -3.95 -23.87
C ARG A 168 -13.18 -3.84 -22.81
N SER A 169 -12.82 -3.69 -21.54
CA SER A 169 -13.79 -3.50 -20.46
C SER A 169 -14.55 -2.18 -20.62
N ASP A 170 -13.87 -1.11 -21.02
CA ASP A 170 -14.47 0.20 -21.30
C ASP A 170 -15.38 0.13 -22.54
N ALA A 171 -14.94 -0.56 -23.60
CA ALA A 171 -15.69 -0.76 -24.84
C ALA A 171 -16.81 -1.83 -24.76
N ASP A 172 -16.91 -2.57 -23.65
CA ASP A 172 -17.85 -3.69 -23.46
C ASP A 172 -17.66 -4.84 -24.48
N GLU A 173 -16.40 -5.14 -24.80
CA GLU A 173 -16.01 -6.19 -25.74
C GLU A 173 -15.81 -7.56 -25.05
N GLU A 174 -15.74 -8.60 -25.89
CA GLU A 174 -15.43 -9.96 -25.44
C GLU A 174 -13.98 -10.09 -24.97
N TRP A 175 -13.76 -10.98 -24.00
CA TRP A 175 -12.48 -11.35 -23.43
C TRP A 175 -12.34 -12.86 -23.39
N ASN A 176 -11.28 -13.35 -24.00
CA ASN A 176 -10.91 -14.76 -24.00
C ASN A 176 -9.99 -15.08 -22.82
N LEU A 177 -10.36 -16.13 -22.08
CA LEU A 177 -9.55 -16.73 -21.05
C LEU A 177 -8.80 -17.93 -21.59
N PHE A 178 -7.52 -18.05 -21.26
CA PHE A 178 -6.63 -19.07 -21.78
C PHE A 178 -5.95 -19.88 -20.67
N ASP A 179 -5.48 -21.06 -21.04
CA ASP A 179 -4.55 -21.84 -20.23
C ASP A 179 -3.12 -21.41 -20.59
N PRO A 180 -2.26 -21.04 -19.61
CA PRO A 180 -0.92 -20.56 -19.89
C PRO A 180 -0.04 -21.56 -20.68
N LYS A 181 -0.37 -22.87 -20.66
CA LYS A 181 0.30 -23.87 -21.50
C LYS A 181 0.07 -23.66 -22.99
N ASP A 182 -1.10 -23.17 -23.36
CA ASP A 182 -1.53 -23.05 -24.75
C ASP A 182 -1.17 -21.67 -25.34
N VAL A 183 -0.87 -20.69 -24.48
CA VAL A 183 -0.53 -19.30 -24.85
C VAL A 183 0.76 -18.78 -24.18
N PRO A 184 1.90 -19.50 -24.31
CA PRO A 184 3.10 -19.19 -23.52
C PRO A 184 3.67 -17.79 -23.76
N ALA A 185 3.46 -17.17 -24.93
CA ALA A 185 3.99 -15.84 -25.22
C ALA A 185 3.38 -14.73 -24.34
N LEU A 186 2.17 -14.92 -23.81
CA LEU A 186 1.51 -13.95 -22.93
C LEU A 186 2.23 -13.78 -21.58
N GLN A 187 3.07 -14.73 -21.18
CA GLN A 187 3.86 -14.66 -19.95
C GLN A 187 5.11 -13.78 -20.07
N TRP A 188 5.52 -13.45 -21.29
CA TRP A 188 6.83 -12.88 -21.61
C TRP A 188 6.74 -11.63 -22.47
N THR A 189 5.55 -11.06 -22.60
CA THR A 189 5.28 -9.87 -23.40
C THR A 189 4.41 -8.89 -22.61
N TYR A 190 4.49 -7.60 -22.97
CA TYR A 190 3.64 -6.53 -22.44
C TYR A 190 3.33 -5.51 -23.55
N GLY A 191 2.42 -4.57 -23.28
CA GLY A 191 2.05 -3.48 -24.19
C GLY A 191 1.56 -3.94 -25.55
N GLU A 192 1.98 -3.27 -26.62
CA GLU A 192 1.58 -3.59 -27.99
C GLU A 192 1.98 -5.02 -28.41
N THR A 193 3.13 -5.51 -27.93
CA THR A 193 3.58 -6.87 -28.25
C THR A 193 2.68 -7.91 -27.61
N PHE A 194 2.29 -7.70 -26.35
CA PHE A 194 1.29 -8.54 -25.67
C PHE A 194 -0.05 -8.49 -26.40
N THR A 195 -0.51 -7.30 -26.76
CA THR A 195 -1.77 -7.11 -27.47
C THR A 195 -1.79 -7.88 -28.79
N ALA A 196 -0.74 -7.77 -29.60
CA ALA A 196 -0.63 -8.51 -30.86
C ALA A 196 -0.67 -10.03 -30.65
N GLN A 197 0.06 -10.55 -29.65
CA GLN A 197 0.06 -11.99 -29.32
C GLN A 197 -1.30 -12.46 -28.80
N TYR A 198 -1.95 -11.67 -27.95
CA TYR A 198 -3.28 -11.98 -27.43
C TYR A 198 -4.29 -12.11 -28.57
N LEU A 199 -4.36 -11.11 -29.46
CA LEU A 199 -5.24 -11.12 -30.63
C LEU A 199 -4.95 -12.29 -31.58
N ASP A 200 -3.69 -12.71 -31.69
CA ASP A 200 -3.33 -13.88 -32.49
C ASP A 200 -3.79 -15.20 -31.87
N TYR A 201 -3.64 -15.34 -30.55
CA TYR A 201 -4.17 -16.50 -29.83
C TYR A 201 -5.69 -16.58 -29.86
N GLU A 202 -6.41 -15.47 -29.87
CA GLU A 202 -7.87 -15.49 -30.06
C GLU A 202 -8.30 -16.13 -31.39
N ARG A 203 -7.46 -16.05 -32.42
CA ARG A 203 -7.74 -16.65 -33.75
C ARG A 203 -7.22 -18.08 -33.87
N SER A 204 -6.20 -18.45 -33.10
CA SER A 204 -5.43 -19.69 -33.30
C SER A 204 -5.59 -20.73 -32.19
N VAL A 205 -6.02 -20.34 -31.00
CA VAL A 205 -6.13 -21.20 -29.81
C VAL A 205 -7.56 -21.16 -29.28
N ALA A 206 -8.15 -22.35 -29.05
CA ALA A 206 -9.46 -22.43 -28.42
C ALA A 206 -9.39 -21.92 -26.97
N PRO A 207 -10.19 -20.91 -26.59
CA PRO A 207 -10.16 -20.38 -25.23
C PRO A 207 -10.73 -21.39 -24.23
N VAL A 208 -10.29 -21.30 -22.98
CA VAL A 208 -10.93 -21.98 -21.84
C VAL A 208 -12.37 -21.47 -21.67
N ALA A 209 -12.57 -20.17 -21.86
CA ALA A 209 -13.89 -19.54 -21.92
C ALA A 209 -13.80 -18.16 -22.58
N THR A 210 -14.85 -17.77 -23.29
CA THR A 210 -15.10 -16.39 -23.75
C THR A 210 -16.15 -15.74 -22.85
N VAL A 211 -15.93 -14.48 -22.47
CA VAL A 211 -16.83 -13.72 -21.59
C VAL A 211 -16.88 -12.26 -22.01
N GLN A 212 -17.81 -11.47 -21.48
CA GLN A 212 -17.71 -10.02 -21.55
C GLN A 212 -16.64 -9.51 -20.58
N ALA A 213 -15.71 -8.68 -21.07
CA ALA A 213 -14.65 -8.07 -20.26
C ALA A 213 -15.22 -7.33 -19.05
N ARG A 214 -16.26 -6.52 -19.30
CA ARG A 214 -16.98 -5.75 -18.29
C ARG A 214 -17.61 -6.61 -17.20
N GLU A 215 -18.11 -7.81 -17.53
CA GLU A 215 -18.72 -8.70 -16.53
C GLU A 215 -17.70 -9.31 -15.58
N ILE A 216 -16.52 -9.70 -16.07
CA ILE A 216 -15.41 -10.13 -15.20
C ILE A 216 -14.96 -8.98 -14.31
N TRP A 217 -14.85 -7.77 -14.86
CA TRP A 217 -14.43 -6.61 -14.08
C TRP A 217 -15.43 -6.23 -12.98
N LYS A 218 -16.73 -6.26 -13.29
CA LYS A 218 -17.79 -6.09 -12.29
C LYS A 218 -17.76 -7.16 -11.21
N MET A 219 -17.47 -8.42 -11.56
CA MET A 219 -17.28 -9.50 -10.59
C MET A 219 -16.09 -9.22 -9.66
N ILE A 220 -14.96 -8.74 -10.20
CA ILE A 220 -13.80 -8.33 -9.39
C ILE A 220 -14.17 -7.17 -8.45
N CYS A 221 -14.86 -6.14 -8.96
CA CYS A 221 -15.32 -5.02 -8.14
C CYS A 221 -16.25 -5.49 -6.99
N ARG A 222 -17.16 -6.45 -7.26
CA ARG A 222 -18.00 -7.06 -6.21
C ARG A 222 -17.18 -7.81 -5.18
N ALA A 223 -16.14 -8.55 -5.59
CA ALA A 223 -15.24 -9.24 -4.66
C ALA A 223 -14.48 -8.26 -3.76
N GLN A 224 -14.05 -7.12 -4.32
CA GLN A 224 -13.41 -6.03 -3.56
C GLN A 224 -14.37 -5.39 -2.55
N GLN A 225 -15.63 -5.17 -2.91
CA GLN A 225 -16.62 -4.65 -1.96
C GLN A 225 -16.83 -5.58 -0.76
N GLU A 226 -16.78 -6.89 -1.00
CA GLU A 226 -17.03 -7.88 0.04
C GLU A 226 -15.80 -8.15 0.91
N SER A 227 -14.61 -8.18 0.33
CA SER A 227 -13.39 -8.67 0.98
C SER A 227 -12.23 -7.66 1.03
N GLY A 228 -12.38 -6.50 0.39
CA GLY A 228 -11.33 -5.49 0.22
C GLY A 228 -10.30 -5.80 -0.87
N VAL A 229 -10.37 -6.99 -1.47
CA VAL A 229 -9.44 -7.50 -2.51
C VAL A 229 -10.24 -8.25 -3.60
N PRO A 230 -9.68 -8.58 -4.78
CA PRO A 230 -8.26 -8.59 -5.13
C PRO A 230 -7.64 -7.19 -5.29
N PHE A 231 -6.33 -7.11 -5.15
CA PHE A 231 -5.55 -5.93 -5.53
C PHE A 231 -5.47 -5.81 -7.05
N ILE A 232 -5.32 -4.60 -7.59
CA ILE A 232 -5.24 -4.34 -9.04
C ILE A 232 -3.90 -3.70 -9.39
N LEU A 233 -3.18 -4.31 -10.33
CA LEU A 233 -1.93 -3.80 -10.84
C LEU A 233 -1.94 -3.81 -12.37
N PHE A 234 -1.43 -2.73 -12.97
CA PHE A 234 -1.43 -2.51 -14.41
C PHE A 234 -0.11 -2.97 -15.01
N GLN A 235 -0.14 -4.11 -15.69
CA GLN A 235 1.01 -4.82 -16.24
C GLN A 235 1.89 -3.90 -17.09
N ASP A 236 1.26 -3.18 -18.01
CA ASP A 236 1.96 -2.47 -19.08
C ASP A 236 2.57 -1.18 -18.51
N ALA A 237 1.84 -0.46 -17.66
CA ALA A 237 2.37 0.67 -16.89
C ALA A 237 3.55 0.26 -15.98
N ILE A 238 3.52 -0.94 -15.40
CA ILE A 238 4.62 -1.46 -14.59
C ILE A 238 5.86 -1.73 -15.45
N ASN A 239 5.71 -2.49 -16.54
CA ASN A 239 6.84 -2.92 -17.35
C ASN A 239 7.43 -1.80 -18.23
N ALA A 240 6.59 -0.88 -18.74
CA ALA A 240 7.04 0.26 -19.54
C ALA A 240 7.83 1.30 -18.74
N LYS A 241 7.64 1.34 -17.41
CA LYS A 241 8.17 2.38 -16.53
C LYS A 241 9.03 1.78 -15.41
N ASN A 242 9.86 0.81 -15.76
CA ASN A 242 10.70 0.07 -14.83
C ASN A 242 12.17 0.19 -15.22
N ASN A 243 13.04 0.56 -14.28
CA ASN A 243 14.47 0.61 -14.54
C ASN A 243 15.12 -0.78 -14.65
N GLU A 244 14.43 -1.84 -14.21
CA GLU A 244 14.84 -3.23 -14.37
C GLU A 244 14.26 -3.89 -15.65
N SER A 245 13.65 -3.13 -16.56
CA SER A 245 13.03 -3.68 -17.78
C SER A 245 14.00 -4.43 -18.70
N HIS A 246 15.30 -4.15 -18.62
CA HIS A 246 16.36 -4.83 -19.36
C HIS A 246 16.67 -6.23 -18.83
N LEU A 247 16.21 -6.57 -17.62
CA LEU A 247 16.38 -7.90 -17.02
C LEU A 247 15.33 -8.90 -17.52
N GLY A 248 14.17 -8.39 -17.96
CA GLY A 248 13.04 -9.16 -18.45
C GLY A 248 11.71 -8.60 -17.94
N ILE A 249 10.65 -9.39 -18.10
CA ILE A 249 9.29 -8.99 -17.70
C ILE A 249 9.08 -9.15 -16.20
N VAL A 250 8.58 -8.10 -15.57
CA VAL A 250 8.06 -8.13 -14.19
C VAL A 250 6.67 -8.75 -14.20
N LYS A 251 6.50 -9.87 -13.48
CA LYS A 251 5.26 -10.68 -13.45
C LYS A 251 4.52 -10.66 -12.12
N THR A 252 5.04 -9.93 -11.13
CA THR A 252 4.50 -9.89 -9.78
C THR A 252 4.92 -8.59 -9.11
N SER A 253 4.18 -8.19 -8.09
CA SER A 253 4.63 -7.24 -7.08
C SER A 253 4.82 -7.98 -5.75
N ASN A 254 5.17 -7.29 -4.65
CA ASN A 254 5.28 -7.85 -3.31
C ASN A 254 3.92 -8.03 -2.57
N LEU A 255 3.95 -8.33 -1.26
CA LEU A 255 2.76 -8.39 -0.39
C LEU A 255 1.91 -7.11 -0.44
N CYS A 256 2.55 -5.93 -0.46
CA CYS A 256 1.88 -4.66 -0.22
C CYS A 256 1.67 -3.80 -1.48
N THR A 257 2.00 -4.31 -2.67
CA THR A 257 1.76 -3.67 -3.98
C THR A 257 2.60 -2.42 -4.29
N GLU A 258 3.67 -2.15 -3.54
CA GLU A 258 4.61 -1.02 -3.75
C GLU A 258 5.90 -1.40 -4.49
N ILE A 259 6.26 -2.69 -4.51
CA ILE A 259 7.54 -3.17 -5.06
C ILE A 259 7.31 -3.91 -6.37
N VAL A 260 7.90 -3.42 -7.45
CA VAL A 260 7.84 -4.00 -8.80
C VAL A 260 9.24 -4.24 -9.32
N GLN A 261 9.82 -5.36 -8.91
CA GLN A 261 11.17 -5.77 -9.29
C GLN A 261 11.12 -7.03 -10.14
N PHE A 262 12.13 -7.22 -10.98
CA PHE A 262 12.34 -8.44 -11.75
C PHE A 262 12.52 -9.63 -10.82
N SER A 263 11.84 -10.73 -11.13
CA SER A 263 12.02 -12.01 -10.46
C SER A 263 11.93 -13.13 -11.49
N SER A 264 12.65 -14.20 -11.22
CA SER A 264 12.74 -15.39 -12.07
C SER A 264 12.91 -16.63 -11.19
N ARG A 265 13.11 -17.80 -11.80
CA ARG A 265 13.38 -19.03 -11.07
C ARG A 265 14.74 -18.97 -10.35
N GLU A 266 15.66 -18.16 -10.86
CA GLU A 266 17.02 -18.01 -10.36
C GLU A 266 17.20 -16.77 -9.47
N GLN A 267 16.24 -15.84 -9.47
CA GLN A 267 16.30 -14.57 -8.73
C GLN A 267 14.99 -14.29 -8.02
N THR A 268 15.01 -14.33 -6.69
CA THR A 268 13.92 -13.86 -5.83
C THR A 268 14.20 -12.41 -5.50
N ALA A 269 13.39 -11.47 -6.01
CA ALA A 269 13.60 -10.06 -5.72
C ALA A 269 13.40 -9.77 -4.23
N VAL A 270 14.15 -8.81 -3.70
CA VAL A 270 14.14 -8.45 -2.28
C VAL A 270 13.97 -6.96 -2.10
N CYS A 271 13.34 -6.58 -1.01
CA CYS A 271 13.17 -5.17 -0.70
C CYS A 271 13.55 -4.82 0.74
N THR A 272 14.52 -3.92 0.86
CA THR A 272 14.89 -3.25 2.12
C THR A 272 14.33 -1.83 2.12
N LEU A 273 13.61 -1.48 3.20
CA LEU A 273 12.73 -0.30 3.21
C LEU A 273 13.09 0.71 4.31
N ALA A 274 12.93 1.99 3.98
CA ALA A 274 12.89 3.09 4.94
C ALA A 274 11.75 4.06 4.59
N SER A 275 11.28 4.81 5.59
CA SER A 275 10.25 5.83 5.40
C SER A 275 10.65 7.15 6.05
N ILE A 276 10.59 8.22 5.27
CA ILE A 276 10.87 9.60 5.73
C ILE A 276 9.61 10.18 6.40
N ALA A 277 9.76 10.77 7.57
CA ALA A 277 8.66 11.40 8.29
C ALA A 277 8.49 12.85 7.81
N VAL A 278 7.72 13.03 6.72
CA VAL A 278 7.52 14.36 6.12
C VAL A 278 6.97 15.45 7.05
N PRO A 279 6.23 15.14 8.15
CA PRO A 279 5.83 16.17 9.12
C PRO A 279 6.98 16.89 9.81
N ARG A 280 8.19 16.30 9.82
CA ARG A 280 9.38 16.92 10.44
C ARG A 280 9.96 18.07 9.62
N PHE A 281 9.52 18.21 8.38
CA PHE A 281 9.97 19.24 7.45
C PHE A 281 8.84 20.25 7.13
N ALA A 282 7.63 20.03 7.66
CA ALA A 282 6.52 20.94 7.52
C ALA A 282 6.53 22.00 8.63
N HIS A 283 6.23 23.25 8.28
CA HIS A 283 6.09 24.35 9.22
C HIS A 283 4.71 25.04 9.07
N PRO A 284 4.12 25.61 10.14
CA PRO A 284 2.84 26.31 10.04
C PRO A 284 2.89 27.64 9.29
N THR A 285 4.05 28.30 9.29
CA THR A 285 4.23 29.66 8.75
C THR A 285 5.43 29.83 7.84
N GLU A 286 6.33 28.85 7.81
CA GLU A 286 7.53 28.87 6.97
C GLU A 286 7.34 27.90 5.82
N GLU A 287 8.17 28.02 4.80
CA GLU A 287 8.18 27.08 3.70
C GLU A 287 8.59 25.69 4.18
N PHE A 288 8.14 24.67 3.43
CA PHE A 288 8.52 23.29 3.70
C PHE A 288 10.04 23.11 3.50
N ASP A 289 10.70 22.45 4.44
CA ASP A 289 12.16 22.23 4.43
C ASP A 289 12.55 21.10 3.45
N PHE A 290 12.63 21.46 2.17
CA PHE A 290 13.03 20.54 1.11
C PHE A 290 14.52 20.17 1.17
N GLU A 291 15.39 21.03 1.72
CA GLU A 291 16.83 20.75 1.87
C GLU A 291 17.04 19.66 2.94
N GLY A 292 16.41 19.80 4.09
CA GLY A 292 16.42 18.78 5.14
C GLY A 292 15.81 17.45 4.68
N LEU A 293 14.72 17.50 3.90
CA LEU A 293 14.09 16.30 3.31
C LEU A 293 15.06 15.59 2.36
N HIS A 294 15.74 16.33 1.50
CA HIS A 294 16.72 15.82 0.55
C HIS A 294 17.91 15.16 1.26
N GLU A 295 18.54 15.85 2.21
CA GLU A 295 19.67 15.31 3.00
C GLU A 295 19.29 14.08 3.83
N THR A 296 18.08 14.07 4.43
CA THR A 296 17.58 12.90 5.17
C THR A 296 17.36 11.71 4.24
N THR A 297 16.88 11.97 3.02
CA THR A 297 16.69 10.92 2.00
C THR A 297 18.03 10.30 1.59
N LYS A 298 19.07 11.12 1.36
CA LYS A 298 20.42 10.62 1.05
C LYS A 298 20.95 9.71 2.17
N LEU A 299 20.77 10.12 3.42
CA LEU A 299 21.18 9.34 4.58
C LEU A 299 20.44 8.00 4.68
N ALA A 300 19.13 7.98 4.38
CA ALA A 300 18.35 6.76 4.33
C ALA A 300 18.87 5.78 3.25
N VAL A 301 19.16 6.28 2.04
CA VAL A 301 19.73 5.46 0.95
C VAL A 301 21.09 4.88 1.32
N GLN A 302 21.97 5.67 1.92
CA GLN A 302 23.28 5.20 2.38
C GLN A 302 23.14 4.05 3.39
N GLY A 303 22.21 4.16 4.36
CA GLY A 303 21.95 3.11 5.32
C GLY A 303 21.34 1.86 4.70
N LEU A 304 20.36 2.02 3.80
CA LEU A 304 19.72 0.92 3.08
C LEU A 304 20.70 0.15 2.19
N ASN A 305 21.60 0.85 1.50
CA ASN A 305 22.62 0.21 0.66
C ASN A 305 23.57 -0.67 1.48
N GLN A 306 23.97 -0.24 2.68
CA GLN A 306 24.82 -1.05 3.57
C GLN A 306 24.09 -2.30 4.10
N LEU A 307 22.79 -2.19 4.36
CA LEU A 307 21.98 -3.31 4.83
C LEU A 307 21.93 -4.46 3.82
N ILE A 308 22.01 -4.18 2.51
CA ILE A 308 22.04 -5.21 1.45
C ILE A 308 23.24 -6.15 1.63
N ASP A 309 24.40 -5.60 1.96
CA ASP A 309 25.62 -6.40 2.12
C ASP A 309 25.65 -7.17 3.45
N MET A 310 24.87 -6.71 4.43
CA MET A 310 24.82 -7.29 5.77
C MET A 310 23.71 -8.33 5.98
N ASP A 311 22.72 -8.38 5.09
CA ASP A 311 21.54 -9.22 5.27
C ASP A 311 21.88 -10.72 5.17
N ASN A 312 21.22 -11.51 6.01
CA ASN A 312 21.26 -12.96 5.95
C ASN A 312 20.08 -13.47 5.12
N TYR A 313 20.23 -13.51 3.80
CA TYR A 313 19.17 -13.95 2.91
C TYR A 313 18.75 -15.41 3.14
N PRO A 314 17.44 -15.71 3.23
CA PRO A 314 16.93 -17.05 3.52
C PRO A 314 17.12 -18.04 2.38
N THR A 315 17.27 -17.56 1.14
CA THR A 315 17.51 -18.40 -0.05
C THR A 315 18.68 -17.85 -0.88
N PRO A 316 19.41 -18.71 -1.62
CA PRO A 316 20.48 -18.27 -2.50
C PRO A 316 19.98 -17.38 -3.65
N GLU A 317 18.77 -17.62 -4.16
CA GLU A 317 18.13 -16.82 -5.21
C GLU A 317 17.85 -15.38 -4.72
N ALA A 318 17.45 -15.23 -3.45
CA ALA A 318 17.26 -13.92 -2.82
C ALA A 318 18.59 -13.16 -2.67
N ARG A 319 19.64 -13.86 -2.20
CA ARG A 319 20.99 -13.30 -2.12
C ARG A 319 21.50 -12.84 -3.49
N MET A 320 21.29 -13.66 -4.51
CA MET A 320 21.73 -13.37 -5.88
C MET A 320 21.06 -12.10 -6.41
N SER A 321 19.73 -11.99 -6.29
CA SER A 321 19.00 -10.80 -6.71
C SER A 321 19.51 -9.56 -5.99
N ALA A 322 19.61 -9.63 -4.66
CA ALA A 322 20.03 -8.50 -3.82
C ALA A 322 21.40 -7.96 -4.20
N GLN A 323 22.37 -8.84 -4.45
CA GLN A 323 23.74 -8.45 -4.81
C GLN A 323 23.83 -7.88 -6.22
N LYS A 324 23.01 -8.40 -7.15
CA LYS A 324 23.06 -8.02 -8.57
C LYS A 324 22.30 -6.74 -8.88
N THR A 325 21.13 -6.53 -8.29
CA THR A 325 20.29 -5.35 -8.56
C THR A 325 20.43 -4.28 -7.47
N ARG A 326 20.77 -4.68 -6.24
CA ARG A 326 20.89 -3.79 -5.08
C ARG A 326 19.66 -2.89 -4.88
N ALA A 327 18.48 -3.40 -5.22
CA ALA A 327 17.24 -2.67 -5.12
C ALA A 327 16.87 -2.35 -3.66
N LEU A 328 16.31 -1.16 -3.43
CA LEU A 328 15.82 -0.69 -2.13
C LEU A 328 14.57 0.20 -2.32
N GLY A 329 13.90 0.56 -1.23
CA GLY A 329 12.73 1.44 -1.31
C GLY A 329 12.71 2.49 -0.19
N VAL A 330 12.78 3.76 -0.59
CA VAL A 330 12.47 4.90 0.25
C VAL A 330 11.06 5.39 -0.06
N GLY A 331 10.23 5.48 0.97
CA GLY A 331 8.90 6.07 0.92
C GLY A 331 8.74 7.16 1.97
N VAL A 332 7.52 7.64 2.16
CA VAL A 332 7.19 8.64 3.19
C VAL A 332 6.11 8.13 4.15
N GLN A 333 5.98 8.82 5.28
CA GLN A 333 4.89 8.64 6.25
C GLN A 333 4.44 10.00 6.78
N GLY A 334 3.16 10.09 7.18
CA GLY A 334 2.60 11.30 7.74
C GLY A 334 2.29 12.39 6.72
N LEU A 335 1.95 12.04 5.47
CA LEU A 335 1.60 13.08 4.48
C LEU A 335 0.40 13.91 4.93
N ALA A 336 -0.62 13.28 5.52
CA ALA A 336 -1.78 13.97 6.05
C ALA A 336 -1.41 14.92 7.21
N ASP A 337 -0.49 14.51 8.08
CA ASP A 337 0.02 15.37 9.16
C ASP A 337 0.76 16.59 8.59
N ALA A 338 1.60 16.41 7.56
CA ALA A 338 2.31 17.51 6.91
C ALA A 338 1.35 18.54 6.31
N PHE A 339 0.29 18.06 5.64
CA PHE A 339 -0.78 18.93 5.13
C PHE A 339 -1.51 19.68 6.26
N MET A 340 -1.82 19.01 7.37
CA MET A 340 -2.44 19.66 8.55
C MET A 340 -1.54 20.73 9.16
N ILE A 341 -0.24 20.44 9.32
CA ILE A 341 0.76 21.39 9.82
C ILE A 341 0.82 22.63 8.92
N SER A 342 0.88 22.43 7.61
CA SER A 342 0.96 23.49 6.61
C SER A 342 -0.39 24.15 6.28
N ARG A 343 -1.48 23.81 7.00
CA ARG A 343 -2.83 24.36 6.78
C ARG A 343 -3.39 24.13 5.37
N ILE A 344 -3.05 22.99 4.77
CA ILE A 344 -3.47 22.62 3.42
C ILE A 344 -4.54 21.53 3.51
N PRO A 345 -5.78 21.76 3.04
CA PRO A 345 -6.80 20.72 2.99
C PRO A 345 -6.41 19.57 2.05
N PHE A 346 -6.65 18.34 2.49
CA PHE A 346 -6.34 17.15 1.72
C PHE A 346 -7.14 17.12 0.41
N GLY A 347 -6.44 16.98 -0.73
CA GLY A 347 -7.07 16.98 -2.07
C GLY A 347 -7.33 18.36 -2.68
N SER A 348 -6.84 19.44 -2.06
CA SER A 348 -6.75 20.77 -2.66
C SER A 348 -5.64 20.84 -3.74
N SER A 349 -5.62 21.89 -4.56
CA SER A 349 -4.52 22.11 -5.53
C SER A 349 -3.17 22.28 -4.84
N LEU A 350 -3.13 23.03 -3.72
CA LEU A 350 -1.93 23.20 -2.91
C LEU A 350 -1.42 21.85 -2.36
N ALA A 351 -2.32 20.93 -2.01
CA ALA A 351 -1.93 19.58 -1.60
C ALA A 351 -1.26 18.80 -2.74
N ARG A 352 -1.73 19.00 -3.99
CA ARG A 352 -1.12 18.38 -5.18
C ARG A 352 0.28 18.93 -5.42
N ASP A 353 0.45 20.25 -5.36
CA ASP A 353 1.74 20.91 -5.55
C ASP A 353 2.78 20.46 -4.51
N LEU A 354 2.40 20.47 -3.23
CA LEU A 354 3.29 20.02 -2.14
C LEU A 354 3.56 18.52 -2.22
N ASN A 355 2.56 17.71 -2.58
CA ASN A 355 2.75 16.28 -2.82
C ASN A 355 3.81 16.03 -3.91
N THR A 356 3.68 16.68 -5.07
CA THR A 356 4.65 16.53 -6.15
C THR A 356 6.05 16.96 -5.70
N ALA A 357 6.17 18.13 -5.06
CA ALA A 357 7.46 18.65 -4.61
C ALA A 357 8.15 17.75 -3.56
N ILE A 358 7.39 17.13 -2.64
CA ILE A 358 7.93 16.18 -1.67
C ILE A 358 8.53 14.96 -2.39
N PHE A 359 7.79 14.37 -3.32
CA PHE A 359 8.23 13.15 -4.00
C PHE A 359 9.35 13.42 -5.01
N GLU A 360 9.33 14.55 -5.72
CA GLU A 360 10.45 15.00 -6.55
C GLU A 360 11.73 15.15 -5.73
N THR A 361 11.63 15.72 -4.52
CA THR A 361 12.75 15.87 -3.59
C THR A 361 13.30 14.53 -3.11
N VAL A 362 12.42 13.60 -2.72
CA VAL A 362 12.81 12.25 -2.31
C VAL A 362 13.48 11.50 -3.47
N TYR A 363 12.91 11.57 -4.67
CA TYR A 363 13.47 10.95 -5.86
C TYR A 363 14.87 11.50 -6.19
N HIS A 364 15.00 12.82 -6.25
CA HIS A 364 16.27 13.47 -6.55
C HIS A 364 17.34 13.13 -5.49
N GLY A 365 17.02 13.23 -4.21
CA GLY A 365 17.93 12.88 -3.12
C GLY A 365 18.35 11.41 -3.13
N ALA A 366 17.42 10.51 -3.46
CA ALA A 366 17.73 9.09 -3.53
C ALA A 366 18.70 8.78 -4.68
N TYR A 367 18.44 9.31 -5.88
CA TYR A 367 19.28 9.08 -7.07
C TYR A 367 20.65 9.76 -6.94
N GLU A 368 20.72 10.95 -6.34
CA GLU A 368 22.00 11.59 -6.06
C GLU A 368 22.84 10.75 -5.11
N ALA A 369 22.29 10.29 -3.98
CA ALA A 369 23.03 9.42 -3.05
C ALA A 369 23.48 8.11 -3.69
N SER A 370 22.66 7.49 -4.54
CA SER A 370 23.06 6.26 -5.23
C SER A 370 24.14 6.49 -6.29
N THR A 371 24.15 7.66 -6.93
CA THR A 371 25.22 8.07 -7.85
C THR A 371 26.53 8.33 -7.09
N GLU A 372 26.46 9.01 -5.93
CA GLU A 372 27.60 9.21 -5.04
C GLU A 372 28.19 7.87 -4.55
N LEU A 373 27.34 6.91 -4.20
CA LEU A 373 27.77 5.55 -3.84
C LEU A 373 28.40 4.81 -5.03
N ALA A 374 27.87 4.99 -6.24
CA ALA A 374 28.43 4.38 -7.45
C ALA A 374 29.82 4.96 -7.80
N GLN A 375 30.04 6.25 -7.53
CA GLN A 375 31.35 6.86 -7.68
C GLN A 375 32.42 6.23 -6.75
N LEU A 376 32.00 5.73 -5.58
CA LEU A 376 32.88 5.09 -4.61
C LEU A 376 33.07 3.59 -4.88
N ASP A 377 31.98 2.86 -5.08
CA ASP A 377 31.96 1.39 -5.09
C ASP A 377 31.66 0.78 -6.47
N GLY A 378 31.52 1.63 -7.50
CA GLY A 378 31.03 1.26 -8.83
C GLY A 378 29.51 1.07 -8.88
N PRO A 379 28.91 1.08 -10.09
CA PRO A 379 27.48 0.83 -10.26
C PRO A 379 27.07 -0.57 -9.78
N TYR A 380 25.77 -0.82 -9.63
CA TYR A 380 25.29 -2.18 -9.37
C TYR A 380 25.64 -3.11 -10.54
N PRO A 381 25.89 -4.41 -10.29
CA PRO A 381 26.42 -5.33 -11.31
C PRO A 381 25.62 -5.42 -12.61
N LEU A 382 24.29 -5.22 -12.56
CA LEU A 382 23.41 -5.26 -13.73
C LEU A 382 22.99 -3.88 -14.23
N PHE A 383 23.79 -2.83 -14.02
CA PHE A 383 23.43 -1.46 -14.42
C PHE A 383 23.39 -1.26 -15.94
N GLU A 384 24.37 -1.82 -16.65
CA GLU A 384 24.48 -1.65 -18.10
C GLU A 384 23.25 -2.21 -18.83
N GLY A 385 22.70 -1.41 -19.75
CA GLY A 385 21.49 -1.73 -20.50
C GLY A 385 20.19 -1.29 -19.82
N SER A 386 20.24 -0.85 -18.56
CA SER A 386 19.08 -0.24 -17.89
C SER A 386 18.67 1.08 -18.56
N PRO A 387 17.39 1.50 -18.47
CA PRO A 387 16.98 2.83 -18.89
C PRO A 387 17.84 3.95 -18.28
N ALA A 388 18.18 3.87 -16.99
CA ALA A 388 19.04 4.86 -16.32
C ALA A 388 20.44 4.93 -16.92
N SER A 389 21.02 3.80 -17.37
CA SER A 389 22.31 3.81 -18.10
C SER A 389 22.22 4.56 -19.45
N GLY A 390 21.05 4.52 -20.09
CA GLY A 390 20.74 5.35 -21.27
C GLY A 390 20.46 6.82 -20.96
N GLY A 391 20.27 7.16 -19.69
CA GLY A 391 19.89 8.50 -19.21
C GLY A 391 18.39 8.72 -19.07
N THR A 392 17.57 7.68 -19.24
CA THR A 392 16.12 7.73 -19.02
C THR A 392 15.85 7.50 -17.54
N LEU A 393 15.32 8.52 -16.87
CA LEU A 393 14.89 8.51 -15.49
C LEU A 393 13.39 8.24 -15.40
N GLN A 394 12.89 8.06 -14.18
CA GLN A 394 11.51 7.61 -13.96
C GLN A 394 10.49 8.58 -14.55
N HIS A 395 10.67 9.89 -14.37
CA HIS A 395 9.72 10.89 -14.86
C HIS A 395 9.64 10.96 -16.39
N ASP A 396 10.71 10.60 -17.12
CA ASP A 396 10.67 10.54 -18.59
C ASP A 396 9.83 9.39 -19.12
N MET A 397 9.61 8.37 -18.29
CA MET A 397 8.78 7.22 -18.66
C MET A 397 7.29 7.54 -18.52
N TRP A 398 6.94 8.75 -18.09
CA TRP A 398 5.57 9.24 -18.02
C TRP A 398 5.30 10.21 -19.17
N PRO A 399 4.06 10.26 -19.70
CA PRO A 399 3.75 11.02 -20.91
C PRO A 399 3.74 12.54 -20.72
N GLU A 400 3.71 13.03 -19.48
CA GLU A 400 3.61 14.46 -19.15
C GLU A 400 4.97 15.00 -18.67
N GLU A 401 5.29 16.25 -19.04
CA GLU A 401 6.42 16.97 -18.46
C GLU A 401 6.06 17.38 -17.03
N VAL A 402 6.79 16.82 -16.06
CA VAL A 402 6.43 16.87 -14.63
C VAL A 402 7.51 17.51 -13.76
N GLU A 403 8.65 17.88 -14.33
CA GLU A 403 9.74 18.54 -13.61
C GLU A 403 9.29 19.94 -13.15
N SER A 404 9.45 20.25 -11.86
CA SER A 404 9.04 21.56 -11.33
C SER A 404 10.10 22.65 -11.55
N GLY A 405 11.31 22.26 -11.97
CA GLY A 405 12.49 23.12 -12.02
C GLY A 405 13.21 23.28 -10.68
N ARG A 406 12.77 22.58 -9.61
CA ARG A 406 13.43 22.62 -8.28
C ARG A 406 14.84 22.02 -8.29
N TYR A 407 15.07 21.01 -9.11
CA TYR A 407 16.36 20.30 -9.21
C TYR A 407 16.84 20.24 -10.66
N ASP A 408 18.16 20.23 -10.85
CA ASP A 408 18.79 20.09 -12.16
C ASP A 408 18.94 18.61 -12.54
N PHE A 409 17.86 18.04 -13.11
CA PHE A 409 17.87 16.67 -13.61
C PHE A 409 18.86 16.47 -14.77
N GLY A 410 19.20 17.52 -15.52
CA GLY A 410 20.22 17.45 -16.58
C GLY A 410 21.61 17.14 -16.01
N ARG A 411 21.97 17.82 -14.91
CA ARG A 411 23.20 17.51 -14.16
C ARG A 411 23.16 16.13 -13.54
N LEU A 412 22.03 15.73 -12.93
CA LEU A 412 21.89 14.39 -12.35
C LEU A 412 22.07 13.29 -13.41
N ARG A 413 21.44 13.41 -14.59
CA ARG A 413 21.62 12.48 -15.72
C ARG A 413 23.08 12.40 -16.15
N THR A 414 23.77 13.54 -16.21
CA THR A 414 25.19 13.58 -16.59
C THR A 414 26.03 12.81 -15.58
N SER A 415 25.78 13.00 -14.28
CA SER A 415 26.46 12.25 -13.22
C SER A 415 26.15 10.75 -13.30
N ILE A 416 24.88 10.35 -13.51
CA ILE A 416 24.47 8.95 -13.66
C ILE A 416 25.15 8.30 -14.86
N LYS A 417 25.23 8.99 -16.01
CA LYS A 417 25.96 8.46 -17.18
C LYS A 417 27.46 8.32 -16.95
N THR A 418 28.03 9.13 -16.07
CA THR A 418 29.47 9.15 -15.80
C THR A 418 29.87 8.11 -14.76
N TYR A 419 29.12 7.99 -13.67
CA TYR A 419 29.46 7.16 -12.51
C TYR A 419 28.56 5.94 -12.33
N GLY A 420 27.37 5.95 -12.96
CA GLY A 420 26.34 4.94 -12.79
C GLY A 420 25.50 5.13 -11.53
N LEU A 421 24.62 4.16 -11.26
CA LEU A 421 23.84 4.06 -10.03
C LEU A 421 24.29 2.85 -9.21
N ARG A 422 24.32 2.97 -7.88
CA ARG A 422 24.61 1.84 -6.99
C ARG A 422 23.40 0.94 -6.74
N ASN A 423 22.21 1.40 -7.06
CA ASN A 423 20.94 0.73 -6.79
C ASN A 423 20.05 0.81 -8.03
N SER A 424 19.42 -0.30 -8.41
CA SER A 424 18.51 -0.38 -9.57
C SER A 424 17.19 0.35 -9.36
N MET A 425 16.59 0.20 -8.18
CA MET A 425 15.33 0.80 -7.76
C MET A 425 15.52 1.44 -6.38
N LEU A 426 14.92 2.62 -6.15
CA LEU A 426 15.22 3.44 -4.97
C LEU A 426 13.99 3.95 -4.22
N THR A 427 12.86 4.15 -4.88
CA THR A 427 11.68 4.83 -4.34
C THR A 427 10.45 3.94 -4.43
N ALA A 428 9.80 3.70 -3.29
CA ALA A 428 8.59 2.89 -3.20
C ALA A 428 7.74 3.36 -2.03
N GLN A 429 6.46 3.63 -2.28
CA GLN A 429 5.58 4.08 -1.22
C GLN A 429 4.86 2.90 -0.56
N MET A 430 5.44 2.40 0.53
CA MET A 430 4.89 1.31 1.33
C MET A 430 3.80 1.77 2.31
N PRO A 431 3.01 0.83 2.88
CA PRO A 431 2.27 1.07 4.09
C PRO A 431 3.25 1.13 5.27
N THR A 432 3.05 2.09 6.15
CA THR A 432 3.91 2.38 7.30
C THR A 432 3.21 2.11 8.63
N ALA A 433 2.15 1.29 8.62
CA ALA A 433 1.22 1.08 9.74
C ALA A 433 1.87 0.86 11.13
N SER A 434 3.04 0.23 11.21
CA SER A 434 3.78 0.07 12.47
C SER A 434 4.75 1.23 12.76
N THR A 435 5.48 1.69 11.74
CA THR A 435 6.52 2.71 11.89
C THR A 435 5.95 4.12 12.06
N SER A 436 4.85 4.46 11.38
CA SER A 436 4.12 5.73 11.57
C SER A 436 3.57 5.84 12.98
N ARG A 437 3.00 4.76 13.52
CA ARG A 437 2.57 4.70 14.91
C ARG A 437 3.72 4.88 15.90
N LEU A 438 4.89 4.31 15.61
CA LEU A 438 6.10 4.48 16.42
C LEU A 438 6.55 5.96 16.45
N LEU A 439 6.45 6.67 15.33
CA LEU A 439 6.84 8.08 15.22
C LEU A 439 5.70 9.06 15.57
N GLY A 440 4.49 8.57 15.81
CA GLY A 440 3.31 9.39 16.12
C GLY A 440 2.68 10.08 14.90
N ASN A 441 2.92 9.57 13.70
CA ASN A 441 2.37 10.08 12.44
C ASN A 441 1.22 9.19 11.93
N PHE A 442 0.46 9.67 10.95
CA PHE A 442 -0.48 8.87 10.18
C PHE A 442 0.20 8.03 9.10
N ASP A 443 -0.52 7.04 8.59
CA ASP A 443 0.02 6.01 7.71
C ASP A 443 0.30 6.53 6.29
N GLY A 444 1.57 6.45 5.89
CA GLY A 444 2.01 6.61 4.50
C GLY A 444 1.56 7.94 3.91
N THR A 445 0.86 7.83 2.79
CA THR A 445 0.28 8.94 2.04
C THR A 445 -1.25 9.01 2.13
N GLU A 446 -1.86 8.21 3.02
CA GLU A 446 -3.31 8.14 3.16
C GLU A 446 -3.86 9.33 3.98
N PRO A 447 -5.07 9.83 3.68
CA PRO A 447 -5.78 10.74 4.56
C PRO A 447 -6.23 10.03 5.84
N TYR A 448 -6.43 10.79 6.92
CA TYR A 448 -6.96 10.27 8.17
C TYR A 448 -8.30 9.55 7.95
N THR A 449 -8.37 8.26 8.29
CA THR A 449 -9.63 7.50 8.16
C THR A 449 -10.69 7.93 9.18
N SER A 450 -10.27 8.61 10.25
CA SER A 450 -11.11 9.11 11.33
C SER A 450 -10.28 10.12 12.16
N ASN A 451 -10.89 11.22 12.62
CA ASN A 451 -10.26 12.07 13.64
C ASN A 451 -10.33 11.48 15.05
N VAL A 452 -10.89 10.28 15.20
CA VAL A 452 -10.86 9.47 16.42
C VAL A 452 -9.99 8.26 16.16
N LEU A 453 -8.83 8.23 16.80
CA LEU A 453 -7.77 7.24 16.67
C LEU A 453 -7.93 6.18 17.76
N VAL A 454 -7.93 4.92 17.36
CA VAL A 454 -7.96 3.78 18.29
C VAL A 454 -6.57 3.17 18.38
N ARG A 455 -5.95 3.27 19.56
CA ARG A 455 -4.68 2.63 19.89
C ARG A 455 -4.94 1.34 20.66
N ARG A 456 -4.66 0.21 20.03
CA ARG A 456 -4.74 -1.10 20.69
C ARG A 456 -3.43 -1.38 21.43
N VAL A 457 -3.51 -1.59 22.73
CA VAL A 457 -2.38 -2.04 23.56
C VAL A 457 -2.81 -3.26 24.38
N ILE A 458 -1.85 -3.90 25.06
CA ILE A 458 -2.10 -5.13 25.83
C ILE A 458 -3.17 -4.91 26.93
N SER A 459 -3.23 -3.70 27.52
CA SER A 459 -4.22 -3.36 28.56
C SER A 459 -5.62 -3.01 28.02
N GLY A 460 -5.80 -2.94 26.69
CA GLY A 460 -7.08 -2.63 26.04
C GLY A 460 -6.95 -1.61 24.92
N ASP A 461 -8.10 -1.21 24.39
CA ASP A 461 -8.22 -0.23 23.32
C ASP A 461 -8.39 1.19 23.91
N TYR A 462 -7.47 2.09 23.57
CA TYR A 462 -7.52 3.50 23.97
C TYR A 462 -7.96 4.35 22.80
N THR A 463 -8.94 5.22 23.04
CA THR A 463 -9.46 6.12 22.01
C THR A 463 -8.95 7.53 22.27
N GLU A 464 -8.32 8.14 21.27
CA GLU A 464 -7.74 9.47 21.30
C GLU A 464 -8.29 10.30 20.13
N VAL A 465 -8.61 11.57 20.34
CA VAL A 465 -8.95 12.48 19.23
C VAL A 465 -7.65 12.96 18.60
N CYS A 466 -7.62 13.10 17.27
CA CYS A 466 -6.46 13.56 16.50
C CYS A 466 -5.80 14.76 17.19
N PRO A 467 -4.52 14.67 17.59
CA PRO A 467 -3.86 15.73 18.36
C PRO A 467 -3.83 17.07 17.62
N TRP A 468 -3.74 17.05 16.29
CA TRP A 468 -3.80 18.26 15.47
C TRP A 468 -5.14 18.97 15.61
N LEU A 469 -6.24 18.23 15.47
CA LEU A 469 -7.60 18.76 15.63
C LEU A 469 -7.81 19.32 17.04
N VAL A 470 -7.35 18.61 18.08
CA VAL A 470 -7.49 19.09 19.47
C VAL A 470 -6.79 20.44 19.65
N ARG A 471 -5.53 20.57 19.19
CA ARG A 471 -4.78 21.83 19.29
C ARG A 471 -5.49 22.98 18.59
N ASP A 472 -6.06 22.73 17.42
CA ASP A 472 -6.79 23.76 16.67
C ASP A 472 -8.07 24.17 17.37
N LEU A 473 -8.86 23.21 17.86
CA LEU A 473 -10.08 23.50 18.63
C LEU A 473 -9.77 24.25 19.93
N GLU A 474 -8.65 23.93 20.59
CA GLU A 474 -8.16 24.64 21.77
C GLU A 474 -7.76 26.08 21.42
N SER A 475 -7.01 26.29 20.33
CA SER A 475 -6.61 27.64 19.88
C SER A 475 -7.79 28.54 19.51
N HIS A 476 -8.90 27.94 19.08
CA HIS A 476 -10.15 28.64 18.79
C HIS A 476 -11.06 28.78 20.03
N GLY A 477 -10.66 28.25 21.19
CA GLY A 477 -11.46 28.31 22.41
C GLY A 477 -12.75 27.48 22.38
N ILE A 478 -12.84 26.50 21.48
CA ILE A 478 -14.04 25.66 21.26
C ILE A 478 -13.85 24.20 21.67
N TRP A 479 -12.69 23.82 22.21
CA TRP A 479 -12.47 22.50 22.76
C TRP A 479 -13.21 22.32 24.10
N THR A 480 -14.40 21.74 24.04
CA THR A 480 -15.26 21.44 25.19
C THR A 480 -15.64 19.96 25.22
N GLU A 481 -16.11 19.47 26.38
CA GLU A 481 -16.60 18.09 26.49
C GLU A 481 -17.76 17.82 25.52
N ASP A 482 -18.63 18.81 25.27
CA ASP A 482 -19.72 18.69 24.29
C ASP A 482 -19.20 18.51 22.86
N VAL A 483 -18.15 19.25 22.47
CA VAL A 483 -17.51 19.09 21.16
C VAL A 483 -16.81 17.74 21.06
N ARG A 484 -16.06 17.34 22.09
CA ARG A 484 -15.43 16.02 22.17
C ARG A 484 -16.46 14.88 22.01
N VAL A 485 -17.56 14.93 22.75
CA VAL A 485 -18.65 13.94 22.65
C VAL A 485 -19.31 13.96 21.27
N SER A 486 -19.46 15.14 20.66
CA SER A 486 -20.00 15.28 19.31
C SER A 486 -19.09 14.61 18.26
N ILE A 487 -17.77 14.80 18.34
CA ILE A 487 -16.79 14.13 17.47
C ILE A 487 -16.89 12.60 17.62
N LEU A 488 -17.01 12.09 18.86
CA LEU A 488 -17.14 10.66 19.11
C LEU A 488 -18.45 10.09 18.54
N LYS A 489 -19.57 10.81 18.69
CA LYS A 489 -20.88 10.43 18.12
C LYS A 489 -20.89 10.45 16.60
N SER A 490 -20.15 11.38 16.00
CA SER A 490 -19.96 11.49 14.55
C SER A 490 -18.86 10.56 14.02
N HIS A 491 -18.40 9.60 14.83
CA HIS A 491 -17.37 8.62 14.44
C HIS A 491 -16.08 9.27 13.88
N GLY A 492 -15.69 10.40 14.47
CA GLY A 492 -14.50 11.16 14.08
C GLY A 492 -14.73 12.16 12.94
N SER A 493 -15.94 12.32 12.41
CA SER A 493 -16.26 13.45 11.53
C SER A 493 -16.50 14.73 12.34
N VAL A 494 -16.08 15.86 11.78
CA VAL A 494 -16.34 17.22 12.31
C VAL A 494 -17.34 18.01 11.46
N GLN A 495 -17.80 17.47 10.34
CA GLN A 495 -18.56 18.22 9.33
C GLN A 495 -19.92 18.73 9.87
N ASP A 496 -20.59 17.91 10.68
CA ASP A 496 -21.91 18.22 11.25
C ASP A 496 -21.85 19.01 12.57
N ILE A 497 -20.66 19.35 13.07
CA ILE A 497 -20.49 20.06 14.34
C ILE A 497 -20.56 21.57 14.10
N ALA A 498 -21.67 22.18 14.49
CA ALA A 498 -21.96 23.59 14.21
C ALA A 498 -20.95 24.59 14.80
N SER A 499 -20.28 24.24 15.89
CA SER A 499 -19.27 25.10 16.53
C SER A 499 -17.91 25.07 15.83
N VAL A 500 -17.67 24.13 14.92
CA VAL A 500 -16.38 24.01 14.20
C VAL A 500 -16.43 24.93 12.97
N PRO A 501 -15.47 25.85 12.80
CA PRO A 501 -15.32 26.69 11.61
C PRO A 501 -15.17 25.89 10.30
N GLU A 502 -15.58 26.47 9.17
CA GLU A 502 -15.59 25.77 7.88
C GLU A 502 -14.19 25.43 7.37
N ASP A 503 -13.20 26.28 7.62
CA ASP A 503 -11.80 26.05 7.30
C ASP A 503 -11.23 24.83 8.07
N LEU A 504 -11.57 24.68 9.36
CA LEU A 504 -11.21 23.48 10.12
C LEU A 504 -11.95 22.24 9.64
N LYS A 505 -13.23 22.38 9.25
CA LYS A 505 -13.97 21.26 8.65
C LYS A 505 -13.33 20.80 7.36
N GLU A 506 -12.88 21.71 6.52
CA GLU A 506 -12.18 21.39 5.27
C GLU A 506 -10.84 20.69 5.54
N LEU A 507 -10.05 21.21 6.49
CA LEU A 507 -8.75 20.67 6.87
C LEU A 507 -8.84 19.26 7.48
N TYR A 508 -9.89 18.99 8.27
CA TYR A 508 -10.08 17.74 9.01
C TYR A 508 -11.09 16.78 8.36
N ARG A 509 -11.30 16.88 7.04
CA ARG A 509 -12.04 15.85 6.30
C ARG A 509 -11.37 14.49 6.46
N THR A 510 -12.18 13.49 6.76
CA THR A 510 -11.74 12.10 6.83
C THR A 510 -11.63 11.49 5.42
N ALA A 511 -10.97 10.35 5.31
CA ALA A 511 -10.86 9.58 4.07
C ALA A 511 -12.21 9.22 3.42
N TRP A 512 -13.31 9.26 4.19
CA TRP A 512 -14.67 8.99 3.71
C TRP A 512 -15.38 10.22 3.15
N GLU A 513 -14.84 11.39 3.39
CA GLU A 513 -15.37 12.71 3.03
C GLU A 513 -14.56 13.36 1.91
N ILE A 514 -13.44 12.73 1.53
CA ILE A 514 -12.60 13.13 0.39
C ILE A 514 -13.00 12.29 -0.82
N GLU A 515 -13.16 12.95 -1.96
CA GLU A 515 -13.48 12.29 -3.22
C GLU A 515 -12.35 11.31 -3.62
N PRO A 516 -12.64 10.01 -3.86
CA PRO A 516 -11.60 9.01 -4.13
C PRO A 516 -10.76 9.30 -5.39
N THR A 517 -11.32 9.96 -6.39
CA THR A 517 -10.61 10.41 -7.60
C THR A 517 -9.46 11.34 -7.26
N ARG A 518 -9.59 12.20 -6.25
CA ARG A 518 -8.51 13.09 -5.77
C ARG A 518 -7.36 12.32 -5.14
N ILE A 519 -7.64 11.18 -4.52
CA ILE A 519 -6.60 10.28 -3.99
C ILE A 519 -5.82 9.65 -5.15
N VAL A 520 -6.54 9.20 -6.18
CA VAL A 520 -5.95 8.69 -7.43
C VAL A 520 -5.11 9.78 -8.11
N ASP A 521 -5.59 11.02 -8.15
CA ASP A 521 -4.86 12.15 -8.75
C ASP A 521 -3.58 12.46 -7.98
N LEU A 522 -3.63 12.55 -6.64
CA LEU A 522 -2.42 12.73 -5.81
C LEU A 522 -1.42 11.58 -6.01
N ALA A 523 -1.91 10.35 -6.15
CA ALA A 523 -1.07 9.19 -6.44
C ALA A 523 -0.43 9.30 -7.84
N ALA A 524 -1.18 9.75 -8.85
CA ALA A 524 -0.68 9.94 -10.19
C ALA A 524 0.36 11.06 -10.26
N ASP A 525 0.13 12.18 -9.57
CA ASP A 525 1.03 13.33 -9.57
C ASP A 525 2.42 13.01 -8.97
N ARG A 526 2.48 12.13 -7.97
CA ARG A 526 3.77 11.65 -7.41
C ARG A 526 4.36 10.44 -8.14
N GLY A 527 3.58 9.75 -8.97
CA GLY A 527 3.99 8.55 -9.69
C GLY A 527 5.27 8.70 -10.54
N PRO A 528 5.47 9.84 -11.24
CA PRO A 528 6.70 10.13 -11.97
C PRO A 528 7.98 10.21 -11.12
N PHE A 529 7.84 10.32 -9.81
CA PHE A 529 8.96 10.37 -8.86
C PHE A 529 9.01 9.12 -7.96
N ILE A 530 8.34 8.05 -8.39
CA ILE A 530 8.37 6.72 -7.76
C ILE A 530 8.75 5.69 -8.82
N ASP A 531 10.01 5.24 -8.81
CA ASP A 531 10.54 4.25 -9.76
C ASP A 531 9.95 2.85 -9.59
N GLN A 532 9.53 2.47 -8.37
CA GLN A 532 8.72 1.27 -8.14
C GLN A 532 7.24 1.58 -8.27
N THR A 533 6.44 1.47 -7.21
CA THR A 533 5.02 1.87 -7.20
C THR A 533 4.59 2.22 -5.76
N GLN A 534 3.28 2.28 -5.49
CA GLN A 534 2.71 2.78 -4.24
C GLN A 534 1.53 1.92 -3.78
N SER A 535 1.50 1.61 -2.48
CA SER A 535 0.39 0.92 -1.81
C SER A 535 -0.80 1.85 -1.62
N MET A 536 -1.57 2.08 -2.68
CA MET A 536 -2.71 3.01 -2.64
C MET A 536 -3.99 2.31 -2.17
N SER A 537 -4.35 2.46 -0.90
CA SER A 537 -5.69 2.07 -0.44
C SER A 537 -6.73 3.16 -0.79
N LEU A 538 -7.97 2.73 -1.03
CA LEU A 538 -9.09 3.62 -1.34
C LEU A 538 -10.22 3.42 -0.34
N ASN A 539 -10.86 4.51 0.06
CA ASN A 539 -11.97 4.52 0.99
C ASN A 539 -13.24 4.97 0.26
N MET A 540 -14.29 4.16 0.29
CA MET A 540 -15.56 4.50 -0.37
C MET A 540 -16.76 4.17 0.51
N VAL A 541 -17.74 5.07 0.53
CA VAL A 541 -19.00 4.87 1.26
C VAL A 541 -20.00 4.20 0.31
N ARG A 542 -20.29 2.91 0.55
CA ARG A 542 -21.28 2.13 -0.22
C ARG A 542 -21.09 2.24 -1.75
N PRO A 543 -19.88 2.00 -2.29
CA PRO A 543 -19.70 2.07 -3.73
C PRO A 543 -20.55 1.01 -4.44
N SER A 544 -21.09 1.32 -5.62
CA SER A 544 -21.57 0.30 -6.55
C SER A 544 -20.37 -0.31 -7.32
N PRO A 545 -20.52 -1.51 -7.92
CA PRO A 545 -19.46 -2.07 -8.76
C PRO A 545 -19.09 -1.15 -9.93
N ASP A 546 -20.06 -0.40 -10.46
CA ASP A 546 -19.83 0.58 -11.53
C ASP A 546 -19.00 1.77 -11.04
N ASP A 547 -19.23 2.28 -9.82
CA ASP A 547 -18.43 3.36 -9.24
C ASP A 547 -16.95 2.95 -9.08
N LEU A 548 -16.70 1.72 -8.63
CA LEU A 548 -15.34 1.17 -8.51
C LEU A 548 -14.66 1.00 -9.86
N MET A 549 -15.40 0.47 -10.83
CA MET A 549 -14.90 0.33 -12.20
C MET A 549 -14.50 1.69 -12.78
N CYS A 550 -15.33 2.72 -12.65
CA CYS A 550 -15.03 4.07 -13.10
C CYS A 550 -13.76 4.63 -12.42
N LEU A 551 -13.62 4.44 -11.11
CA LEU A 551 -12.44 4.89 -10.37
C LEU A 551 -11.16 4.15 -10.80
N GLN A 552 -11.25 2.84 -11.07
CA GLN A 552 -10.12 2.04 -11.53
C GLN A 552 -9.75 2.34 -12.99
N LEU A 553 -10.74 2.64 -13.85
CA LEU A 553 -10.51 3.17 -15.20
C LEU A 553 -9.81 4.52 -15.14
N HIS A 554 -10.17 5.40 -14.20
CA HIS A 554 -9.48 6.67 -13.96
C HIS A 554 -8.02 6.43 -13.52
N ALA A 555 -7.79 5.54 -12.56
CA ALA A 555 -6.44 5.15 -12.13
C ALA A 555 -5.57 4.63 -13.28
N TRP A 556 -6.13 3.78 -14.13
CA TRP A 556 -5.48 3.27 -15.34
C TRP A 556 -5.14 4.38 -16.34
N ARG A 557 -6.11 5.25 -16.68
CA ARG A 557 -5.92 6.38 -17.61
C ARG A 557 -4.92 7.40 -17.10
N ARG A 558 -4.81 7.59 -15.78
CA ARG A 558 -3.77 8.41 -15.14
C ARG A 558 -2.39 7.73 -15.15
N GLY A 559 -2.28 6.52 -15.71
CA GLY A 559 -1.04 5.79 -15.86
C GLY A 559 -0.52 5.16 -14.57
N LEU A 560 -1.34 4.95 -13.53
CA LEU A 560 -0.84 4.33 -12.31
C LEU A 560 -0.29 2.92 -12.57
N LYS A 561 0.65 2.48 -11.73
CA LYS A 561 1.18 1.11 -11.73
C LYS A 561 0.33 0.21 -10.84
N THR A 562 -0.01 0.68 -9.64
CA THR A 562 -0.97 0.04 -8.73
C THR A 562 -2.29 0.81 -8.78
N GLY A 563 -3.35 0.13 -9.24
CA GLY A 563 -4.68 0.72 -9.36
C GLY A 563 -5.43 0.76 -8.04
N VAL A 564 -5.35 -0.31 -7.24
CA VAL A 564 -5.83 -0.33 -5.86
C VAL A 564 -5.10 -1.40 -5.05
N TYR A 565 -4.63 -1.01 -3.86
CA TYR A 565 -4.21 -1.94 -2.82
C TYR A 565 -5.46 -2.45 -2.09
N TYR A 566 -5.82 -1.89 -0.93
CA TYR A 566 -7.08 -2.24 -0.28
C TYR A 566 -8.23 -1.31 -0.69
N LEU A 567 -9.39 -1.89 -1.01
CA LEU A 567 -10.65 -1.17 -0.93
C LEU A 567 -11.21 -1.27 0.50
N ARG A 568 -11.46 -0.13 1.14
CA ARG A 568 -12.13 -0.05 2.44
C ARG A 568 -13.53 0.51 2.24
N THR A 569 -14.54 -0.23 2.69
CA THR A 569 -15.95 0.18 2.61
C THR A 569 -16.57 0.34 3.99
N LYS A 570 -17.46 1.32 4.16
CA LYS A 570 -18.30 1.46 5.37
C LYS A 570 -19.71 0.89 5.14
N ALA A 571 -20.17 0.05 6.07
CA ALA A 571 -21.56 -0.42 6.11
C ALA A 571 -22.51 0.64 6.70
N PRO A 572 -23.83 0.58 6.42
CA PRO A 572 -24.80 1.62 6.81
C PRO A 572 -24.97 1.85 8.33
N ALA A 573 -24.53 0.92 9.17
CA ALA A 573 -24.68 1.00 10.62
C ALA A 573 -23.35 0.66 11.30
N SER A 574 -22.45 1.63 11.45
CA SER A 574 -21.43 1.51 12.51
C SER A 574 -22.17 1.69 13.83
N MET A 575 -22.42 0.60 14.54
CA MET A 575 -22.95 0.66 15.90
C MET A 575 -22.05 1.56 16.73
N LEU A 576 -22.66 2.54 17.44
CA LEU A 576 -21.99 3.29 18.49
C LEU A 576 -21.25 2.31 19.40
N SER A 577 -19.97 2.55 19.67
CA SER A 577 -19.25 1.81 20.69
C SER A 577 -20.02 1.95 22.01
N TYR A 578 -20.35 0.81 22.64
CA TYR A 578 -21.05 0.73 23.91
C TYR A 578 -20.30 1.59 24.95
N GLY A 579 -20.80 2.79 25.21
CA GLY A 579 -20.16 3.79 26.08
C GLY A 579 -20.66 5.22 25.83
N VAL A 580 -21.00 5.56 24.58
CA VAL A 580 -21.48 6.91 24.21
C VAL A 580 -23.01 7.07 24.34
N ALA A 581 -23.74 5.95 24.44
CA ALA A 581 -25.21 5.94 24.52
C ALA A 581 -25.79 6.62 25.78
N GLY A 582 -24.99 6.83 26.84
CA GLY A 582 -25.41 7.50 28.07
C GLY A 582 -25.17 9.01 28.13
N MET A 583 -24.47 9.60 27.15
CA MET A 583 -24.06 11.01 27.20
C MET A 583 -25.17 11.92 26.64
N LYS A 584 -25.91 12.57 27.53
CA LYS A 584 -26.97 13.54 27.19
C LYS A 584 -26.37 14.78 26.52
N VAL A 585 -26.88 15.16 25.35
CA VAL A 585 -26.69 16.50 24.78
C VAL A 585 -27.84 17.38 25.31
N PRO A 586 -27.58 18.61 25.79
CA PRO A 586 -28.66 19.51 26.17
C PRO A 586 -29.49 19.87 24.93
N LYS A 587 -30.83 19.78 25.04
CA LYS A 587 -31.73 20.34 24.02
C LYS A 587 -31.53 21.85 23.96
N LYS A 588 -31.42 22.42 22.75
CA LYS A 588 -31.49 23.87 22.52
C LYS A 588 -32.71 24.44 23.25
N HIS A 589 -32.51 25.29 24.24
CA HIS A 589 -33.57 26.14 24.75
C HIS A 589 -33.86 27.21 23.70
N SER A 590 -34.96 27.07 22.97
CA SER A 590 -35.59 28.20 22.30
C SER A 590 -36.20 29.09 23.36
N GLU A 591 -35.70 30.32 23.47
CA GLU A 591 -36.35 31.37 24.26
C GLU A 591 -37.69 31.74 23.58
N GLY A 592 -38.76 31.09 24.03
CA GLY A 592 -40.14 31.43 23.71
C GLY A 592 -40.81 32.05 24.92
N ARG A 593 -41.05 33.36 24.86
CA ARG A 593 -41.84 34.18 25.80
C ARG A 593 -43.07 33.47 26.34
N GLY A 594 -43.25 33.55 27.65
CA GLY A 594 -44.30 32.85 28.38
C GLY A 594 -45.72 33.35 28.14
N LYS A 595 -46.67 32.53 28.63
CA LYS A 595 -47.93 32.96 29.24
C LYS A 595 -48.39 31.86 30.20
N ALA A 596 -48.70 32.29 31.41
CA ALA A 596 -49.23 31.49 32.49
C ALA A 596 -50.72 31.14 32.26
N SER A 597 -51.13 29.94 32.67
CA SER A 597 -52.49 29.71 33.20
C SER A 597 -52.53 28.45 34.07
N THR A 598 -52.98 28.68 35.30
CA THR A 598 -53.37 27.78 36.39
C THR A 598 -54.50 26.80 36.05
N SER A 599 -54.51 25.60 36.65
CA SER A 599 -55.62 25.08 37.49
C SER A 599 -55.50 23.59 37.89
N GLN A 600 -55.47 23.36 39.22
CA GLN A 600 -56.24 22.41 40.06
C GLN A 600 -56.65 20.98 39.61
N GLY A 601 -56.56 20.06 40.59
CA GLY A 601 -57.49 18.93 40.83
C GLY A 601 -56.87 17.53 40.63
N SER A 602 -56.45 16.77 41.64
CA SER A 602 -57.19 16.05 42.72
C SER A 602 -57.43 14.55 42.42
N ARG A 603 -56.90 13.69 43.31
CA ARG A 603 -57.41 12.35 43.77
C ARG A 603 -57.48 11.22 42.70
N SER A 604 -57.31 9.93 42.96
CA SER A 604 -57.16 9.10 44.18
C SER A 604 -56.67 7.69 43.79
N ALA A 605 -56.10 7.00 44.77
CA ALA A 605 -55.69 5.60 44.88
C ALA A 605 -56.58 4.54 44.21
N VAL A 606 -55.95 3.43 43.78
CA VAL A 606 -56.31 2.04 44.12
C VAL A 606 -55.07 1.13 43.95
N GLU A 607 -54.53 0.62 45.05
CA GLU A 607 -53.89 -0.72 45.17
C GLU A 607 -55.01 -1.70 45.65
N PRO A 608 -54.91 -3.05 45.57
CA PRO A 608 -53.69 -3.82 45.88
C PRO A 608 -53.49 -5.22 45.24
N HIS A 609 -52.31 -5.78 45.56
CA HIS A 609 -52.00 -7.18 45.94
C HIS A 609 -51.87 -8.37 44.96
N CYS A 610 -50.80 -9.13 45.28
CA CYS A 610 -50.53 -10.58 45.18
C CYS A 610 -49.68 -11.02 43.99
N GLU A 611 -48.39 -11.38 44.17
CA GLU A 611 -47.76 -12.49 44.93
C GLU A 611 -47.37 -13.67 44.01
N GLY A 612 -46.15 -14.18 44.24
CA GLY A 612 -45.61 -15.43 43.68
C GLY A 612 -44.53 -15.18 42.63
N GLY A 613 -43.28 -15.63 42.73
CA GLY A 613 -42.64 -16.57 43.65
C GLY A 613 -41.30 -16.96 43.03
N CYS A 614 -40.29 -17.19 43.87
CA CYS A 614 -38.91 -17.54 43.55
C CYS A 614 -38.71 -18.88 42.83
N ALA A 615 -37.49 -18.99 42.26
CA ALA A 615 -36.64 -20.17 42.09
C ALA A 615 -36.74 -20.96 40.77
N ALA A 616 -35.77 -20.73 39.87
CA ALA A 616 -34.60 -21.60 39.67
C ALA A 616 -33.51 -20.84 38.91
#